data_AF-A0A2A2IIM3-F1
#
_entry.id   AF-A0A2A2IIM3-F1
#
_cell.length_a   1.000
_cell.length_b   1.000
_cell.length_c   1.000
_cell.angle_alpha   90.00
_cell.angle_beta   90.00
_cell.angle_gamma   90.00
#
_symmetry.space_group_name_H-M   'P 1'
#
loop_
_entity.id
_entity.type
_entity.pdbx_description
1 polymer ?
#
loop_
_entity_poly.entity_id
_entity_poly.type
_entity_poly.pdbx_seq_one_letter_code
_entity_poly.pdbx_strand_id
1 'polypeptide(L)'
;MIQSVFLIGAILTVAIVVINIVLLKASPKEKYTCYYPSFVFIIAGLLFLGLASLMDKVEVMGAGLGGWGIASLFAAAIGLIVTSILDSNANNANA
;
A
#
# COMPACT_ATOMS: atom_id res chain seq x y z
N MET A 1 -10.04 -3.02 18.42
CA MET A 1 -9.85 -1.97 17.40
C MET A 1 -8.40 -1.87 16.92
N ILE A 2 -7.42 -1.53 17.77
CA ILE A 2 -6.02 -1.36 17.33
C ILE A 2 -5.41 -2.64 16.74
N GLN A 3 -5.65 -3.80 17.38
CA GLN A 3 -5.14 -5.09 16.91
C GLN A 3 -5.63 -5.44 15.50
N SER A 4 -6.92 -5.20 15.21
CA SER A 4 -7.51 -5.44 13.89
C SER A 4 -6.83 -4.60 12.80
N VAL A 5 -6.58 -3.32 13.09
CA VAL A 5 -5.94 -2.39 12.15
C VAL A 5 -4.49 -2.80 11.86
N PHE A 6 -3.74 -3.21 12.88
CA PHE A 6 -2.38 -3.72 12.68
C PHE A 6 -2.36 -4.99 11.85
N LEU A 7 -3.28 -5.93 12.10
CA LEU A 7 -3.35 -7.17 11.33
C LEU A 7 -3.70 -6.91 9.86
N ILE A 8 -4.70 -6.07 9.61
CA ILE A 8 -5.08 -5.65 8.25
C ILE A 8 -3.90 -4.93 7.57
N GLY A 9 -3.26 -3.98 8.26
CA GLY A 9 -2.10 -3.26 7.73
C GLY A 9 -0.94 -4.18 7.38
N ALA A 10 -0.63 -5.16 8.24
CA ALA A 10 0.41 -6.14 7.97
C ALA A 10 0.11 -6.99 6.72
N ILE A 11 -1.12 -7.51 6.60
CA ILE A 11 -1.55 -8.32 5.44
C ILE A 11 -1.51 -7.49 4.15
N LEU A 12 -2.06 -6.28 4.18
CA LEU A 12 -2.06 -5.37 3.03
C LEU A 12 -0.63 -4.99 2.62
N THR A 13 0.28 -4.80 3.59
CA THR A 13 1.69 -4.52 3.33
C THR A 13 2.35 -5.68 2.60
N VAL A 14 2.14 -6.92 3.06
CA VAL A 14 2.71 -8.10 2.38
C VAL A 14 2.15 -8.20 0.96
N ALA A 15 0.84 -8.05 0.79
CA ALA A 15 0.19 -8.11 -0.52
C ALA A 15 0.76 -7.07 -1.49
N ILE A 16 0.88 -5.81 -1.08
CA ILE A 16 1.35 -4.74 -1.95
C ILE A 16 2.82 -4.89 -2.32
N VAL A 17 3.65 -5.30 -1.37
CA VAL A 17 5.07 -5.57 -1.62
C VAL A 17 5.23 -6.70 -2.64
N VAL A 18 4.48 -7.79 -2.48
CA VAL A 18 4.50 -8.91 -3.44
C VAL A 18 4.06 -8.45 -4.84
N ILE A 19 2.97 -7.69 -4.94
CA ILE A 19 2.47 -7.17 -6.22
C ILE A 19 3.52 -6.27 -6.88
N ASN A 20 4.12 -5.34 -6.14
CA ASN A 20 5.11 -4.43 -6.67
C ASN A 20 6.38 -5.17 -7.14
N ILE A 21 6.82 -6.20 -6.39
CA ILE A 21 7.95 -7.05 -6.79
C ILE A 21 7.66 -7.79 -8.09
N VAL A 22 6.46 -8.36 -8.23
CA VAL A 22 6.04 -9.05 -9.47
C VAL A 22 6.02 -8.07 -10.63
N LEU A 23 5.46 -6.87 -10.44
CA LEU A 23 5.43 -5.82 -11.46
C LEU A 23 6.82 -5.31 -11.84
N LEU A 24 7.73 -5.18 -10.87
CA LEU A 24 9.12 -4.78 -11.11
C LEU A 24 9.84 -5.80 -11.99
N LYS A 25 9.58 -7.10 -11.80
CA LYS A 25 10.15 -8.17 -12.62
C LYS A 25 9.48 -8.31 -13.98
N ALA A 26 8.18 -8.03 -14.08
CA ALA A 26 7.40 -8.22 -15.31
C ALA A 26 7.43 -6.99 -16.24
N SER A 27 7.73 -5.79 -15.71
CA SER A 27 7.69 -4.54 -16.48
C SER A 27 9.06 -4.18 -17.07
N PRO A 28 9.10 -3.53 -18.25
CA PRO A 28 10.33 -2.91 -18.77
C PRO A 28 10.85 -1.83 -17.82
N LYS A 29 12.18 -1.73 -17.65
CA LYS A 29 12.84 -0.81 -16.71
C LYS A 29 12.48 0.67 -16.89
N GLU A 30 12.06 1.06 -18.09
CA GLU A 30 11.66 2.44 -18.38
C GLU A 30 10.28 2.81 -17.82
N LYS A 31 9.53 1.84 -17.28
CA LYS A 31 8.17 2.06 -16.79
C LYS A 31 8.12 2.02 -15.27
N TYR A 32 7.69 3.14 -14.68
CA TYR A 32 7.36 3.26 -13.25
C TYR A 32 6.06 2.52 -12.84
N THR A 33 5.67 1.48 -13.58
CA THR A 33 4.44 0.71 -13.38
C THR A 33 4.44 -0.05 -12.06
N CYS A 34 5.62 -0.39 -11.52
CA CYS A 34 5.75 -1.03 -10.20
C CYS A 34 5.29 -0.14 -9.04
N TYR A 35 5.19 1.19 -9.22
CA TYR A 35 4.73 2.11 -8.18
C TYR A 35 3.21 2.32 -8.17
N TYR A 36 2.51 1.96 -9.26
CA TYR A 36 1.07 2.18 -9.40
C TYR A 36 0.23 1.57 -8.26
N PRO A 37 0.44 0.32 -7.83
CA PRO A 37 -0.37 -0.27 -6.78
C PRO A 37 -0.27 0.51 -5.47
N SER A 38 0.93 0.98 -5.11
CA SER A 38 1.11 1.82 -3.93
C SER A 38 0.37 3.15 -4.03
N PHE A 39 0.36 3.80 -5.21
CA PHE A 39 -0.42 5.02 -5.40
C PHE A 39 -1.93 4.80 -5.29
N VAL A 40 -2.42 3.67 -5.81
CA VAL A 40 -3.84 3.29 -5.64
C VAL A 40 -4.19 3.16 -4.15
N PHE A 41 -3.32 2.53 -3.35
CA PHE A 41 -3.52 2.41 -1.92
C PHE A 41 -3.42 3.74 -1.16
N ILE A 42 -2.58 4.68 -1.61
CA ILE A 42 -2.56 6.05 -1.07
C ILE A 42 -3.91 6.72 -1.27
N ILE A 43 -4.42 6.70 -2.51
CA ILE A 43 -5.69 7.34 -2.85
C ILE A 43 -6.83 6.69 -2.07
N ALA A 44 -6.91 5.35 -2.06
CA ALA A 44 -7.91 4.62 -1.30
C ALA A 44 -7.82 4.92 0.21
N GLY A 45 -6.61 4.96 0.77
CA GLY A 45 -6.38 5.25 2.16
C GLY A 45 -6.84 6.66 2.57
N LEU A 46 -6.55 7.65 1.73
CA LEU A 46 -7.02 9.03 1.93
C LEU A 46 -8.53 9.14 1.81
N LEU A 47 -9.14 8.45 0.84
CA LEU A 47 -10.60 8.40 0.69
C LEU A 47 -11.26 7.79 1.93
N PHE A 48 -10.76 6.65 2.42
CA PHE A 48 -11.30 6.03 3.63
C PHE A 48 -11.11 6.92 4.87
N LEU A 49 -9.99 7.62 4.99
CA LEU A 49 -9.76 8.56 6.09
C LEU A 49 -10.71 9.77 6.01
N GLY A 50 -10.93 10.31 4.81
CA GLY A 50 -11.88 11.41 4.58
C GLY A 50 -13.33 11.00 4.80
N LEU A 51 -13.72 9.78 4.40
CA LEU A 51 -15.05 9.26 4.68
C LEU A 51 -15.26 8.95 6.16
N ALA A 52 -14.20 8.58 6.88
CA ALA A 52 -14.28 8.33 8.32
C ALA A 52 -14.63 9.57 9.15
N SER A 53 -14.39 10.79 8.65
CA SER A 53 -14.81 12.03 9.32
C SER A 53 -16.22 12.49 8.95
N LEU A 54 -16.82 11.90 7.90
CA LEU A 54 -18.13 12.29 7.37
C LEU A 54 -19.22 11.23 7.67
N MET A 55 -18.84 9.98 7.88
CA MET A 55 -19.76 8.86 8.11
C MET A 55 -19.63 8.32 9.53
N ASP A 56 -20.73 8.28 10.26
CA ASP A 56 -20.76 7.68 11.60
C ASP A 56 -20.71 6.15 11.54
N LYS A 57 -19.84 5.56 12.39
CA LYS A 57 -19.79 4.14 12.77
C LYS A 57 -19.99 3.12 11.63
N VAL A 58 -19.29 3.29 10.52
CA VAL A 58 -19.16 2.22 9.52
C VAL A 58 -17.98 1.33 9.90
N GLU A 59 -18.29 0.13 10.39
CA GLU A 59 -17.32 -0.92 10.69
C GLU A 59 -17.34 -2.01 9.62
N VAL A 60 -16.17 -2.35 9.10
CA VAL A 60 -15.98 -3.41 8.11
C VAL A 60 -14.92 -4.37 8.65
N MET A 61 -15.29 -5.64 8.81
CA MET A 61 -14.40 -6.71 9.32
C MET A 61 -13.70 -6.35 10.65
N GLY A 62 -14.40 -5.70 11.57
CA GLY A 62 -13.87 -5.35 12.90
C GLY A 62 -12.92 -4.15 12.92
N ALA A 63 -12.85 -3.38 11.84
CA ALA A 63 -12.17 -2.09 11.76
C ALA A 63 -13.08 -1.03 11.13
N GLY A 64 -13.09 0.19 11.71
CA GLY A 64 -13.79 1.32 11.10
C GLY A 64 -13.12 1.79 9.81
N LEU A 65 -13.81 2.63 9.03
CA LEU A 65 -13.25 3.23 7.81
C LEU A 65 -11.91 3.94 8.06
N GLY A 66 -11.76 4.64 9.20
CA GLY A 66 -10.49 5.27 9.56
C GLY A 66 -9.36 4.27 9.78
N GLY A 67 -9.67 3.09 10.32
CA GLY A 67 -8.72 1.99 10.49
C GLY A 67 -8.26 1.41 9.15
N TRP A 68 -9.19 1.19 8.21
CA TRP A 68 -8.88 0.79 6.84
C TRP A 68 -8.06 1.85 6.09
N GLY A 69 -8.37 3.12 6.31
CA GLY A 69 -7.61 4.25 5.76
C GLY A 69 -6.15 4.23 6.21
N ILE A 70 -5.92 4.22 7.52
CA ILE A 70 -4.55 4.20 8.08
C ILE A 70 -3.80 2.93 7.66
N ALA A 71 -4.45 1.75 7.70
CA ALA A 71 -3.83 0.49 7.26
C ALA A 71 -3.39 0.53 5.79
N SER A 72 -4.22 1.13 4.91
CA SER A 72 -3.92 1.27 3.48
C SER A 72 -2.77 2.25 3.23
N LEU A 73 -2.76 3.39 3.92
CA LEU A 73 -1.68 4.37 3.84
C LEU A 73 -0.35 3.81 4.35
N PHE A 74 -0.39 3.07 5.46
CA PHE A 74 0.78 2.39 6.01
C PHE A 74 1.33 1.35 5.03
N ALA A 75 0.46 0.49 4.49
CA ALA A 75 0.85 -0.50 3.50
C ALA A 75 1.48 0.15 2.26
N ALA A 76 0.89 1.24 1.76
CA ALA A 76 1.44 1.96 0.62
C ALA A 76 2.82 2.57 0.90
N ALA A 77 3.01 3.17 2.08
CA ALA A 77 4.30 3.75 2.46
C ALA A 77 5.40 2.69 2.48
N ILE A 78 5.16 1.55 3.12
CA ILE A 78 6.12 0.44 3.13
C ILE A 78 6.31 -0.12 1.71
N GLY A 79 5.23 -0.30 0.95
CA GLY A 79 5.27 -0.73 -0.44
C GLY A 79 6.16 0.16 -1.31
N LEU A 80 6.03 1.49 -1.21
CA LEU A 80 6.88 2.45 -1.93
C LEU A 80 8.35 2.34 -1.53
N ILE A 81 8.63 2.27 -0.21
CA ILE A 81 10.01 2.18 0.30
C ILE A 81 10.68 0.89 -0.20
N VAL A 82 10.01 -0.25 -0.09
CA VAL A 82 10.58 -1.53 -0.54
C VAL A 82 10.77 -1.52 -2.05
N THR A 83 9.80 -1.00 -2.80
CA THR A 83 9.88 -0.94 -4.27
C THR A 83 11.02 -0.05 -4.72
N SER A 84 11.21 1.12 -4.09
CA SER A 84 12.29 2.04 -4.46
C SER A 84 13.68 1.48 -4.18
N ILE A 85 13.85 0.74 -3.09
CA ILE A 85 15.11 0.03 -2.78
C ILE A 85 15.38 -1.03 -3.85
N LEU A 86 14.37 -1.85 -4.19
CA LEU A 86 14.54 -2.94 -5.15
C LEU A 86 14.76 -2.43 -6.57
N ASP A 87 14.05 -1.38 -6.98
CA ASP A 87 14.22 -0.72 -8.27
C ASP A 87 15.61 -0.08 -8.41
N SER A 88 16.06 0.64 -7.37
CA SER A 88 17.42 1.20 -7.32
C SER A 88 18.50 0.11 -7.47
N ASN A 89 18.36 -1.01 -6.76
CA ASN A 89 19.28 -2.14 -6.88
C ASN A 89 19.24 -2.79 -8.27
N ALA A 90 18.06 -2.94 -8.86
CA ALA A 90 17.90 -3.50 -10.20
C ALA A 90 18.52 -2.62 -11.28
N ASN A 91 18.49 -1.29 -11.12
CA ASN A 91 19.12 -0.37 -12.06
C ASN A 91 20.65 -0.35 -11.91
N ASN A 92 21.17 -0.39 -10.68
CA ASN A 92 22.62 -0.42 -10.44
C ASN A 92 23.29 -1.75 -10.85
N ALA A 93 22.61 -2.88 -10.74
CA ALA A 93 23.16 -4.18 -11.14
C ALA A 93 23.33 -4.38 -12.66
N ASN A 94 22.81 -3.44 -13.46
CA ASN A 94 22.83 -3.51 -14.92
C ASN A 94 23.53 -2.31 -15.59
N ALA A 95 24.18 -1.47 -14.79
CA ALA A 95 25.07 -0.39 -15.22
C ALA A 95 26.51 -0.89 -15.23
#